data_AF-A0A917RGU8-F1
#
_entry.id   AF-A0A917RGU8-F1
#
_cell.length_a   1.000
_cell.length_b   1.000
_cell.length_c   1.000
_cell.angle_alpha   90.00
_cell.angle_beta   90.00
_cell.angle_gamma   90.00
#
_symmetry.space_group_name_H-M   'P 1'
#
loop_
_entity.id
_entity.type
_entity.pdbx_description
1 polymer ?
#
loop_
_entity_poly.entity_id
_entity_poly.type
_entity_poly.pdbx_seq_one_letter_code
_entity_poly.pdbx_strand_id
1 'polypeptide(L)'
;MPKGGDNGARQAAEEAAERVVNALGHWSRSTREGLSTGIADRTRRGGSAISAAEGDAARQISGSDPGASLGSAGPGAVSPATARARGRDLIDEVDYVSLWAKRNDSGPGDRALAEIYRMQGFDGLPTVTGPAEVDKIVKAGSWELFRGVAARHGVSAREYAEQFRSGPYLPGRTLGYVGVGNGTWVTPLKSEAVRYAAGDAEGVVRMALPRRGVRIGAYGDLAAEQSRVLAPIEQEIRQFKDAGARVETSDRLWALEDKRAVLDDAGRFAALRGYDAYTTPWRNAAGEYWIVLNRTALVVER
;
A
#
# COMPACT_ATOMS: atom_id res chain seq x y z
N MET A 1 -32.72 26.35 -18.94
CA MET A 1 -31.47 26.60 -18.20
C MET A 1 -30.60 25.36 -18.32
N PRO A 2 -29.35 25.47 -18.80
CA PRO A 2 -28.64 24.34 -19.40
C PRO A 2 -28.00 23.42 -18.35
N LYS A 3 -28.14 22.12 -18.60
CA LYS A 3 -27.33 21.04 -18.02
C LYS A 3 -25.96 21.07 -18.69
N GLY A 4 -24.94 21.53 -18.00
CA GLY A 4 -23.55 21.52 -18.48
C GLY A 4 -22.64 21.16 -17.31
N GLY A 5 -22.38 19.88 -17.10
CA GLY A 5 -21.57 19.41 -15.97
C GLY A 5 -20.60 18.27 -16.27
N ASP A 6 -20.72 17.56 -17.40
CA ASP A 6 -20.03 16.27 -17.56
C ASP A 6 -19.03 16.20 -18.75
N ASN A 7 -18.95 17.24 -19.58
CA ASN A 7 -18.01 17.26 -20.70
C ASN A 7 -16.55 17.50 -20.26
N GLY A 8 -16.33 18.17 -19.13
CA GLY A 8 -14.98 18.52 -18.68
C GLY A 8 -14.15 17.30 -18.23
N ALA A 9 -14.77 16.36 -17.50
CA ALA A 9 -14.09 15.15 -17.03
C ALA A 9 -13.72 14.21 -18.19
N ARG A 10 -14.62 14.09 -19.19
CA ARG A 10 -14.37 13.30 -20.39
C ARG A 10 -13.27 13.89 -21.25
N GLN A 11 -13.27 15.20 -21.45
CA GLN A 11 -12.25 15.91 -22.23
C GLN A 11 -10.88 15.84 -21.56
N ALA A 12 -10.83 15.97 -20.22
CA ALA A 12 -9.58 15.82 -19.46
C ALA A 12 -9.01 14.38 -19.52
N ALA A 13 -9.87 13.36 -19.53
CA ALA A 13 -9.45 11.96 -19.67
C ALA A 13 -8.94 11.64 -21.08
N GLU A 14 -9.58 12.19 -22.12
CA GLU A 14 -9.15 12.06 -23.52
C GLU A 14 -7.79 12.76 -23.74
N GLU A 15 -7.60 13.98 -23.23
CA GLU A 15 -6.32 14.70 -23.31
C GLU A 15 -5.19 14.00 -22.54
N ALA A 16 -5.48 13.39 -21.39
CA ALA A 16 -4.50 12.63 -20.62
C ALA A 16 -4.08 11.34 -21.35
N ALA A 17 -5.03 10.63 -21.96
CA ALA A 17 -4.75 9.45 -22.77
C ALA A 17 -3.89 9.80 -24.01
N GLU A 18 -4.19 10.92 -24.66
CA GLU A 18 -3.45 11.38 -25.85
C GLU A 18 -2.01 11.80 -25.50
N ARG A 19 -1.77 12.40 -24.33
CA ARG A 19 -0.41 12.70 -23.84
C ARG A 19 0.41 11.44 -23.55
N VAL A 20 -0.20 10.40 -23.00
CA VAL A 20 0.46 9.10 -22.75
C VAL A 20 0.82 8.41 -24.07
N VAL A 21 -0.08 8.44 -25.06
CA VAL A 21 0.16 7.88 -26.39
C VAL A 21 1.27 8.63 -27.13
N ASN A 22 1.33 9.96 -27.01
CA ASN A 22 2.35 10.78 -27.65
C ASN A 22 3.73 10.70 -26.96
N ALA A 23 3.78 10.38 -25.67
CA ALA A 23 5.03 10.20 -24.92
C ALA A 23 5.75 8.87 -25.25
N LEU A 24 5.07 7.89 -25.86
CA LEU A 24 5.57 6.53 -26.10
C LEU A 24 5.94 6.28 -27.58
N GLY A 25 6.77 7.13 -28.17
CA GLY A 25 7.11 7.14 -29.60
C GLY A 25 7.27 5.77 -30.32
N HIS A 26 6.88 5.77 -31.61
CA HIS A 26 7.00 4.70 -32.62
C HIS A 26 6.17 3.42 -32.45
N TRP A 27 4.87 3.56 -32.18
CA TRP A 27 3.92 2.45 -32.29
C TRP A 27 3.04 2.59 -33.54
N SER A 28 2.69 1.46 -34.17
CA SER A 28 1.80 1.40 -35.34
C SER A 28 0.39 1.90 -34.98
N ARG A 29 -0.34 2.38 -36.00
CA ARG A 29 -1.67 3.01 -35.82
C ARG A 29 -2.68 2.04 -35.16
N SER A 30 -2.62 0.74 -35.49
CA SER A 30 -3.48 -0.28 -34.87
C SER A 30 -3.22 -0.47 -33.37
N THR A 31 -1.96 -0.39 -32.93
CA THR A 31 -1.63 -0.52 -31.51
C THR A 31 -2.05 0.71 -30.69
N ARG A 32 -2.08 1.90 -31.31
CA ARG A 32 -2.62 3.12 -30.68
C ARG A 32 -4.13 3.06 -30.49
N GLU A 33 -4.85 2.57 -31.50
CA GLU A 33 -6.31 2.45 -31.44
C GLU A 33 -6.75 1.41 -30.39
N GLY A 34 -6.03 0.28 -30.29
CA GLY A 34 -6.27 -0.74 -29.25
C GLY A 34 -5.96 -0.26 -27.83
N LEU A 35 -4.89 0.52 -27.63
CA LEU A 35 -4.55 1.09 -26.32
C LEU A 35 -5.54 2.18 -25.88
N SER A 36 -5.97 3.05 -26.80
CA SER A 36 -6.94 4.11 -26.51
C SER A 36 -8.31 3.53 -26.13
N THR A 37 -8.80 2.53 -26.87
CA THR A 37 -10.04 1.82 -26.52
C THR A 37 -9.92 1.05 -25.21
N GLY A 38 -8.78 0.39 -24.94
CA GLY A 38 -8.53 -0.29 -23.68
C GLY A 38 -8.48 0.64 -22.46
N ILE A 39 -7.86 1.82 -22.57
CA ILE A 39 -7.81 2.83 -21.50
C ILE A 39 -9.20 3.44 -21.26
N ALA A 40 -9.93 3.77 -22.33
CA ALA A 40 -11.28 4.34 -22.22
C ALA A 40 -12.28 3.36 -21.58
N ASP A 41 -12.18 2.06 -21.92
CA ASP A 41 -13.02 1.02 -21.30
C ASP A 41 -12.63 0.78 -19.83
N ARG A 42 -11.34 0.89 -19.49
CA ARG A 42 -10.82 0.79 -18.11
C ARG A 42 -11.34 1.90 -17.20
N THR A 43 -11.31 3.15 -17.66
CA THR A 43 -11.87 4.30 -16.91
C THR A 43 -13.38 4.16 -16.72
N ARG A 44 -14.08 3.61 -17.71
CA ARG A 44 -15.53 3.39 -17.65
C ARG A 44 -15.91 2.28 -16.65
N ARG A 45 -15.17 1.17 -16.61
CA ARG A 45 -15.39 0.08 -15.65
C ARG A 45 -14.98 0.47 -14.23
N GLY A 46 -13.86 1.18 -14.06
CA GLY A 46 -13.43 1.69 -12.75
C GLY A 46 -14.40 2.72 -12.15
N GLY A 47 -14.95 3.62 -12.96
CA GLY A 47 -15.97 4.57 -12.52
C GLY A 47 -17.32 3.92 -12.16
N SER A 48 -17.73 2.87 -12.89
CA SER A 48 -19.00 2.16 -12.65
C SER A 48 -19.00 1.34 -11.37
N ALA A 49 -17.84 0.82 -10.93
CA ALA A 49 -17.72 0.10 -9.66
C ALA A 49 -17.74 1.04 -8.44
N ILE A 50 -17.27 2.28 -8.60
CA ILE A 50 -17.24 3.30 -7.54
C ILE A 50 -18.63 3.96 -7.39
N SER A 51 -19.35 4.23 -8.48
CA SER A 51 -20.69 4.85 -8.38
C SER A 51 -21.75 3.92 -7.77
N ALA A 52 -21.54 2.60 -7.81
CA ALA A 52 -22.41 1.63 -7.14
C ALA A 52 -22.22 1.60 -5.61
N ALA A 53 -21.05 2.02 -5.10
CA ALA A 53 -20.75 2.05 -3.67
C ALA A 53 -21.17 3.39 -3.00
N GLU A 54 -21.29 4.48 -3.76
CA GLU A 54 -21.67 5.81 -3.23
C GLU A 54 -23.20 6.08 -3.30
N GLY A 55 -23.97 5.24 -3.99
CA GLY A 55 -25.43 5.40 -4.15
C GLY A 55 -26.27 5.03 -2.92
N ASP A 56 -25.74 4.25 -1.98
CA ASP A 56 -26.49 3.73 -0.82
C ASP A 56 -26.26 4.49 0.49
N ALA A 57 -25.38 5.50 0.51
CA ALA A 57 -25.05 6.22 1.75
C ALA A 57 -25.83 7.54 1.94
N ALA A 58 -26.71 7.93 1.02
CA ALA A 58 -27.30 9.28 0.98
C ALA A 58 -28.84 9.33 0.96
N ARG A 59 -29.52 8.45 1.70
CA ARG A 59 -30.94 8.63 2.07
C ARG A 59 -31.26 8.02 3.42
N GLN A 60 -31.19 8.82 4.49
CA GLN A 60 -32.14 8.81 5.62
C GLN A 60 -31.64 9.72 6.77
N ILE A 61 -32.02 11.00 6.73
CA ILE A 61 -32.19 11.81 7.95
C ILE A 61 -33.39 12.73 7.69
N SER A 62 -34.55 12.39 8.26
CA SER A 62 -35.60 13.32 8.72
C SER A 62 -36.86 12.52 9.08
N GLY A 63 -37.40 12.75 10.28
CA GLY A 63 -38.77 12.36 10.63
C GLY A 63 -38.92 11.73 12.00
N SER A 64 -39.50 12.49 12.92
CA SER A 64 -39.83 12.19 14.31
C SER A 64 -41.03 11.23 14.52
N ASP A 65 -40.99 10.53 15.66
CA ASP A 65 -41.98 9.65 16.32
C ASP A 65 -43.45 10.17 16.36
N PRO A 66 -44.51 9.35 16.65
CA PRO A 66 -44.49 8.20 17.60
C PRO A 66 -45.34 6.94 17.28
N GLY A 67 -44.92 5.81 17.86
CA GLY A 67 -45.79 4.83 18.51
C GLY A 67 -46.48 3.75 17.67
N ALA A 68 -45.94 2.51 17.70
CA ALA A 68 -46.75 1.29 17.81
C ALA A 68 -45.88 0.04 18.06
N SER A 69 -46.47 -0.86 18.84
CA SER A 69 -45.98 -2.11 19.40
C SER A 69 -45.80 -3.26 18.38
N LEU A 70 -44.87 -4.17 18.72
CA LEU A 70 -44.75 -5.60 18.35
C LEU A 70 -44.24 -6.01 16.96
N GLY A 71 -43.06 -6.65 16.96
CA GLY A 71 -42.58 -7.50 15.87
C GLY A 71 -41.10 -7.87 16.05
N SER A 72 -40.80 -8.91 16.84
CA SER A 72 -39.44 -9.45 16.99
C SER A 72 -38.99 -10.16 15.70
N ALA A 73 -38.24 -9.45 14.86
CA ALA A 73 -37.42 -10.05 13.81
C ALA A 73 -35.96 -10.11 14.30
N GLY A 74 -35.39 -11.31 14.26
CA GLY A 74 -34.09 -11.63 14.84
C GLY A 74 -32.93 -10.85 14.20
N PRO A 75 -31.80 -10.72 14.91
CA PRO A 75 -30.63 -10.04 14.39
C PRO A 75 -30.08 -10.81 13.18
N GLY A 76 -30.10 -10.13 12.03
CA GLY A 76 -29.41 -10.58 10.83
C GLY A 76 -27.94 -10.83 11.14
N ALA A 77 -27.49 -12.05 10.85
CA ALA A 77 -26.09 -12.42 10.91
C ALA A 77 -25.30 -11.55 9.94
N VAL A 78 -24.60 -10.55 10.48
CA VAL A 78 -23.51 -9.90 9.77
C VAL A 78 -22.49 -11.00 9.50
N SER A 79 -22.19 -11.27 8.23
CA SER A 79 -21.11 -12.20 7.86
C SER A 79 -19.88 -11.91 8.71
N PRO A 80 -19.29 -12.91 9.39
CA PRO A 80 -18.15 -12.67 10.24
C PRO A 80 -17.05 -12.08 9.36
N ALA A 81 -16.69 -10.83 9.61
CA ALA A 81 -15.47 -10.25 9.09
C ALA A 81 -14.37 -11.28 9.38
N THR A 82 -13.85 -11.91 8.33
CA THR A 82 -12.84 -12.95 8.42
C THR A 82 -11.76 -12.42 9.35
N ALA A 83 -11.58 -13.06 10.50
CA ALA A 83 -10.72 -12.56 11.55
C ALA A 83 -9.36 -12.20 10.95
N ARG A 84 -8.94 -10.93 11.09
CA ARG A 84 -7.65 -10.42 10.64
C ARG A 84 -6.58 -11.24 11.36
N ALA A 85 -6.02 -12.23 10.68
CA ALA A 85 -4.97 -13.08 11.23
C ALA A 85 -3.65 -12.55 10.71
N ARG A 86 -2.90 -11.92 11.62
CA ARG A 86 -1.58 -11.34 11.40
C ARG A 86 -0.64 -12.36 10.76
N GLY A 87 0.13 -11.93 9.76
CA GLY A 87 1.20 -12.75 9.18
C GLY A 87 0.70 -13.87 8.26
N ARG A 88 -0.53 -13.76 7.76
CA ARG A 88 -1.06 -14.68 6.75
C ARG A 88 -0.43 -14.44 5.39
N ASP A 89 -0.43 -15.47 4.57
CA ASP A 89 -0.07 -15.39 3.17
C ASP A 89 -1.31 -15.04 2.36
N LEU A 90 -1.39 -13.80 1.86
CA LEU A 90 -2.53 -13.26 1.13
C LEU A 90 -2.30 -13.23 -0.39
N ILE A 91 -1.19 -13.79 -0.88
CA ILE A 91 -0.75 -13.59 -2.27
C ILE A 91 -1.72 -14.15 -3.33
N ASP A 92 -2.59 -15.08 -2.95
CA ASP A 92 -3.61 -15.63 -3.85
C ASP A 92 -5.04 -15.31 -3.39
N GLU A 93 -5.20 -14.46 -2.37
CA GLU A 93 -6.50 -14.11 -1.78
C GLU A 93 -6.95 -12.66 -2.09
N VAL A 94 -6.08 -11.83 -2.67
CA VAL A 94 -6.35 -10.40 -2.88
C VAL A 94 -6.85 -10.07 -4.28
N ASP A 95 -7.65 -9.02 -4.37
CA ASP A 95 -8.04 -8.39 -5.63
C ASP A 95 -6.90 -7.48 -6.13
N TYR A 96 -6.10 -8.00 -7.05
CA TYR A 96 -4.98 -7.29 -7.67
C TYR A 96 -5.39 -6.10 -8.54
N VAL A 97 -6.60 -6.10 -9.11
CA VAL A 97 -7.10 -4.99 -9.93
C VAL A 97 -7.35 -3.78 -9.02
N SER A 98 -8.01 -4.00 -7.89
CA SER A 98 -8.24 -2.97 -6.87
C SER A 98 -6.92 -2.43 -6.29
N LEU A 99 -5.96 -3.32 -5.96
CA LEU A 99 -4.63 -2.91 -5.48
C LEU A 99 -3.85 -2.11 -6.53
N TRP A 100 -3.93 -2.51 -7.80
CA TRP A 100 -3.27 -1.78 -8.90
C TRP A 100 -3.86 -0.38 -9.09
N ALA A 101 -5.18 -0.23 -9.02
CA ALA A 101 -5.83 1.08 -9.07
C ALA A 101 -5.31 1.99 -7.95
N LYS A 102 -5.28 1.49 -6.70
CA LYS A 102 -4.75 2.23 -5.54
C LYS A 102 -3.27 2.58 -5.67
N ARG A 103 -2.45 1.72 -6.28
CA ARG A 103 -1.02 2.01 -6.55
C ARG A 103 -0.85 3.26 -7.39
N ASN A 104 -1.75 3.49 -8.35
CA ASN A 104 -1.66 4.60 -9.31
C ASN A 104 -2.31 5.90 -8.81
N ASP A 105 -3.00 5.85 -7.67
CA ASP A 105 -3.50 7.07 -7.02
C ASP A 105 -2.35 8.02 -6.65
N SER A 106 -2.54 9.30 -6.96
CA SER A 106 -1.59 10.39 -6.74
C SER A 106 -1.53 10.90 -5.29
N GLY A 107 -2.19 10.21 -4.36
CA GLY A 107 -2.20 10.58 -2.95
C GLY A 107 -0.86 10.39 -2.23
N PRO A 108 -0.74 10.89 -0.99
CA PRO A 108 0.46 10.68 -0.18
C PRO A 108 0.66 9.19 0.12
N GLY A 109 1.92 8.74 0.06
CA GLY A 109 2.31 7.38 0.41
C GLY A 109 1.93 6.32 -0.63
N ASP A 110 2.07 5.06 -0.25
CA ASP A 110 1.71 3.90 -1.08
C ASP A 110 0.33 3.36 -0.66
N ARG A 111 -0.73 3.76 -1.38
CA ARG A 111 -2.11 3.36 -1.01
C ARG A 111 -2.39 1.86 -1.22
N ALA A 112 -1.71 1.22 -2.17
CA ALA A 112 -1.81 -0.24 -2.32
C ALA A 112 -1.19 -0.95 -1.12
N LEU A 113 -0.02 -0.49 -0.65
CA LEU A 113 0.60 -1.02 0.56
C LEU A 113 -0.25 -0.74 1.81
N ALA A 114 -0.87 0.43 1.90
CA ALA A 114 -1.80 0.76 2.98
C ALA A 114 -2.99 -0.21 3.02
N GLU A 115 -3.53 -0.57 1.86
CA GLU A 115 -4.60 -1.57 1.75
C GLU A 115 -4.15 -2.95 2.25
N ILE A 116 -2.98 -3.40 1.80
CA ILE A 116 -2.40 -4.67 2.23
C ILE A 116 -2.21 -4.68 3.76
N TYR A 117 -1.80 -3.55 4.35
CA TYR A 117 -1.65 -3.45 5.80
C TYR A 117 -2.98 -3.58 6.53
N ARG A 118 -4.06 -2.99 6.01
CA ARG A 118 -5.41 -3.15 6.58
C ARG A 118 -5.86 -4.61 6.56
N MET A 119 -5.60 -5.31 5.46
CA MET A 119 -5.90 -6.74 5.32
C MET A 119 -5.11 -7.59 6.32
N GLN A 120 -3.83 -7.27 6.55
CA GLN A 120 -2.96 -7.96 7.51
C GLN A 120 -3.16 -7.53 8.98
N GLY A 121 -3.84 -6.41 9.23
CA GLY A 121 -3.89 -5.75 10.54
C GLY A 121 -2.57 -5.07 10.94
N PHE A 122 -1.70 -4.77 9.99
CA PHE A 122 -0.38 -4.13 10.21
C PHE A 122 -0.49 -2.61 10.42
N ASP A 123 -1.64 -2.02 10.10
CA ASP A 123 -1.94 -0.59 10.22
C ASP A 123 -2.36 -0.16 11.63
N GLY A 124 -2.53 -1.11 12.57
CA GLY A 124 -2.82 -0.81 13.97
C GLY A 124 -1.71 0.01 14.66
N LEU A 125 -2.01 0.56 15.82
CA LEU A 125 -1.06 1.35 16.60
C LEU A 125 0.09 0.47 17.15
N PRO A 126 1.31 1.04 17.29
CA PRO A 126 2.37 0.37 18.03
C PRO A 126 2.07 0.40 19.53
N THR A 127 2.81 -0.37 20.32
CA THR A 127 2.81 -0.17 21.78
C THR A 127 3.69 1.02 22.11
N VAL A 128 3.14 2.08 22.72
CA VAL A 128 3.90 3.28 23.09
C VAL A 128 4.23 3.23 24.59
N THR A 129 5.51 3.43 24.95
CA THR A 129 5.98 3.35 26.33
C THR A 129 7.10 4.36 26.63
N GLY A 130 7.52 4.45 27.89
CA GLY A 130 8.65 5.30 28.31
C GLY A 130 10.02 4.72 27.91
N PRO A 131 11.08 5.55 27.88
CA PRO A 131 12.43 5.14 27.49
C PRO A 131 12.95 3.93 28.28
N ALA A 132 12.69 3.87 29.59
CA ALA A 132 13.14 2.77 30.45
C ALA A 132 12.56 1.40 30.05
N GLU A 133 11.32 1.34 29.56
CA GLU A 133 10.73 0.08 29.09
C GLU A 133 11.25 -0.29 27.70
N VAL A 134 11.51 0.69 26.82
CA VAL A 134 12.21 0.42 25.54
C VAL A 134 13.59 -0.15 25.81
N ASP A 135 14.37 0.46 26.71
CA ASP A 135 15.70 0.00 27.11
C ASP A 135 15.68 -1.44 27.62
N LYS A 136 14.69 -1.76 28.48
CA LYS A 136 14.51 -3.11 29.00
C LYS A 136 14.21 -4.14 27.90
N ILE A 137 13.38 -3.79 26.92
CA ILE A 137 13.04 -4.66 25.79
C ILE A 137 14.23 -4.87 24.85
N VAL A 138 15.01 -3.81 24.60
CA VAL A 138 16.28 -3.89 23.84
C VAL A 138 17.29 -4.74 24.58
N LYS A 139 17.49 -4.52 25.88
CA LYS A 139 18.39 -5.33 26.73
C LYS A 139 18.00 -6.80 26.79
N ALA A 140 16.72 -7.12 26.65
CA ALA A 140 16.21 -8.48 26.53
C ALA A 140 16.48 -9.12 25.14
N GLY A 141 17.17 -8.42 24.24
CA GLY A 141 17.63 -8.94 22.95
C GLY A 141 16.80 -8.50 21.74
N SER A 142 15.84 -7.58 21.90
CA SER A 142 15.11 -7.00 20.78
C SER A 142 16.02 -6.15 19.89
N TRP A 143 15.62 -5.91 18.64
CA TRP A 143 16.32 -4.98 17.77
C TRP A 143 15.97 -3.55 18.15
N GLU A 144 16.98 -2.73 18.43
CA GLU A 144 16.80 -1.29 18.56
C GLU A 144 16.86 -0.63 17.17
N LEU A 145 15.84 0.15 16.84
CA LEU A 145 15.67 0.78 15.54
C LEU A 145 15.26 2.24 15.71
N PHE A 146 15.59 3.05 14.71
CA PHE A 146 15.33 4.48 14.69
C PHE A 146 14.77 4.89 13.32
N ARG A 147 13.81 5.80 13.33
CA ARG A 147 13.28 6.46 12.13
C ARG A 147 13.46 7.96 12.26
N GLY A 148 14.05 8.59 11.25
CA GLY A 148 14.04 10.04 11.11
C GLY A 148 12.93 10.49 10.18
N VAL A 149 12.18 11.51 10.57
CA VAL A 149 11.23 12.23 9.72
C VAL A 149 11.52 13.72 9.77
N ALA A 150 11.59 14.36 8.61
CA ALA A 150 11.77 15.80 8.49
C ALA A 150 10.43 16.51 8.26
N ALA A 151 10.37 17.79 8.61
CA ALA A 151 9.22 18.63 8.30
C ALA A 151 8.97 18.68 6.78
N ARG A 152 7.71 18.53 6.37
CA ARG A 152 7.33 18.49 4.95
C ARG A 152 5.85 18.84 4.78
N HIS A 153 5.53 19.59 3.73
CA HIS A 153 4.14 19.95 3.38
C HIS A 153 3.37 20.66 4.51
N GLY A 154 4.05 21.52 5.27
CA GLY A 154 3.44 22.26 6.39
C GLY A 154 3.23 21.45 7.66
N VAL A 155 3.68 20.18 7.70
CA VAL A 155 3.67 19.33 8.90
C VAL A 155 5.09 19.28 9.46
N SER A 156 5.22 19.53 10.76
CA SER A 156 6.50 19.49 11.48
C SER A 156 7.04 18.07 11.64
N ALA A 157 8.34 17.94 11.92
CA ALA A 157 8.98 16.65 12.18
C ALA A 157 8.34 15.94 13.40
N ARG A 158 8.10 16.70 14.47
CA ARG A 158 7.37 16.24 15.66
C ARG A 158 5.97 15.72 15.33
N GLU A 159 5.18 16.44 14.55
CA GLU A 159 3.84 15.99 14.18
C GLU A 159 3.86 14.70 13.37
N TYR A 160 4.83 14.51 12.46
CA TYR A 160 5.00 13.22 11.77
C TYR A 160 5.40 12.09 12.73
N ALA A 161 6.27 12.36 13.69
CA ALA A 161 6.65 11.39 14.72
C ALA A 161 5.43 10.99 15.58
N GLU A 162 4.60 11.97 15.98
CA GLU A 162 3.36 11.73 16.72
C GLU A 162 2.31 10.96 15.91
N GLN A 163 2.17 11.25 14.61
CA GLN A 163 1.30 10.49 13.72
C GLN A 163 1.72 9.01 13.64
N PHE A 164 3.01 8.72 13.69
CA PHE A 164 3.47 7.32 13.74
C PHE A 164 3.04 6.62 15.04
N ARG A 165 3.14 7.30 16.19
CA ARG A 165 2.81 6.78 17.53
C ARG A 165 1.31 6.58 17.75
N SER A 166 0.50 7.53 17.30
CA SER A 166 -0.91 7.65 17.72
C SER A 166 -1.89 7.87 16.57
N GLY A 167 -1.40 8.21 15.38
CA GLY A 167 -2.23 8.61 14.24
C GLY A 167 -2.46 7.53 13.19
N PRO A 168 -3.18 7.90 12.11
CA PRO A 168 -3.33 7.07 10.93
C PRO A 168 -1.97 6.71 10.33
N TYR A 169 -1.81 5.45 9.94
CA TYR A 169 -0.57 5.01 9.32
C TYR A 169 -0.60 5.19 7.80
N LEU A 170 0.36 5.94 7.28
CA LEU A 170 0.60 6.07 5.85
C LEU A 170 1.95 5.44 5.51
N PRO A 171 2.00 4.27 4.86
CA PRO A 171 3.26 3.68 4.43
C PRO A 171 3.96 4.61 3.43
N GLY A 172 5.26 4.80 3.66
CA GLY A 172 6.10 5.62 2.79
C GLY A 172 6.20 5.00 1.40
N ARG A 173 6.09 5.85 0.37
CA ARG A 173 6.44 5.50 -1.01
C ARG A 173 7.89 5.92 -1.25
N THR A 174 8.72 4.99 -1.67
CA THR A 174 10.08 5.31 -2.12
C THR A 174 10.02 5.95 -3.51
N LEU A 175 10.98 6.81 -3.81
CA LEU A 175 11.24 7.20 -5.19
C LEU A 175 11.78 5.94 -5.88
N GLY A 176 11.18 5.52 -6.99
CA GLY A 176 11.34 4.18 -7.61
C GLY A 176 12.77 3.72 -7.97
N TYR A 177 13.81 4.46 -7.59
CA TYR A 177 15.21 4.12 -7.75
C TYR A 177 15.76 3.20 -6.65
N VAL A 178 15.07 3.04 -5.51
CA VAL A 178 15.66 2.34 -4.35
C VAL A 178 15.52 0.81 -4.43
N GLY A 179 14.71 0.26 -5.34
CA GLY A 179 14.67 -1.18 -5.70
C GLY A 179 14.30 -2.18 -4.60
N VAL A 180 14.29 -1.75 -3.34
CA VAL A 180 14.11 -2.62 -2.17
C VAL A 180 12.71 -2.53 -1.55
N GLY A 181 11.79 -1.81 -2.20
CA GLY A 181 10.37 -1.75 -1.85
C GLY A 181 9.97 -0.59 -0.93
N ASN A 182 8.65 -0.45 -0.78
CA ASN A 182 8.01 0.56 0.05
C ASN A 182 7.79 0.08 1.49
N GLY A 183 7.59 1.00 2.43
CA GLY A 183 7.33 0.67 3.83
C GLY A 183 7.84 1.71 4.82
N THR A 184 7.99 1.32 6.10
CA THR A 184 8.62 2.17 7.12
C THR A 184 10.12 1.91 7.16
N TRP A 185 10.88 2.84 6.59
CA TRP A 185 12.33 2.80 6.61
C TRP A 185 12.87 3.17 7.99
N VAL A 186 13.73 2.30 8.52
CA VAL A 186 14.38 2.46 9.82
C VAL A 186 15.84 2.03 9.74
N THR A 187 16.61 2.38 10.76
CA THR A 187 18.04 2.08 10.88
C THR A 187 18.37 1.73 12.33
N PRO A 188 19.33 0.83 12.62
CA PRO A 188 19.82 0.60 13.98
C PRO A 188 20.65 1.78 14.52
N LEU A 189 20.94 2.80 13.68
CA LEU A 189 21.76 3.94 14.09
C LEU A 189 20.94 5.20 14.32
N LYS A 190 21.01 5.71 15.56
CA LYS A 190 20.40 6.99 15.91
C LYS A 190 20.92 8.17 15.08
N SER A 191 22.23 8.22 14.79
CA SER A 191 22.84 9.32 14.04
C SER A 191 22.28 9.46 12.62
N GLU A 192 22.06 8.34 11.92
CA GLU A 192 21.43 8.35 10.61
C GLU A 192 19.97 8.80 10.68
N ALA A 193 19.21 8.34 11.67
CA ALA A 193 17.85 8.83 11.88
C ALA A 193 17.82 10.35 12.14
N VAL A 194 18.73 10.89 12.95
CA VAL A 194 18.87 12.35 13.15
C VAL A 194 19.15 13.07 11.82
N ARG A 195 20.02 12.51 10.97
CA ARG A 195 20.29 13.06 9.63
C ARG A 195 19.03 13.11 8.76
N TYR A 196 18.22 12.05 8.76
CA TYR A 196 16.93 12.01 8.04
C TYR A 196 15.89 12.96 8.63
N ALA A 197 15.96 13.27 9.92
CA ALA A 197 15.15 14.28 10.58
C ALA A 197 15.69 15.71 10.37
N ALA A 198 16.66 15.91 9.47
CA ALA A 198 17.31 17.20 9.21
C ALA A 198 17.91 17.85 10.47
N GLY A 199 18.38 17.03 11.42
CA GLY A 199 18.93 17.49 12.70
C GLY A 199 17.89 17.70 13.80
N ASP A 200 16.60 17.62 13.50
CA ASP A 200 15.53 17.78 14.49
C ASP A 200 15.37 16.49 15.32
N ALA A 201 15.76 16.54 16.59
CA ALA A 201 15.65 15.41 17.49
C ALA A 201 14.18 15.00 17.78
N GLU A 202 13.22 15.92 17.68
CA GLU A 202 11.79 15.61 17.84
C GLU A 202 11.24 14.81 16.65
N GLY A 203 11.93 14.86 15.50
CA GLY A 203 11.66 14.04 14.32
C GLY A 203 12.22 12.62 14.39
N VAL A 204 12.88 12.23 15.48
CA VAL A 204 13.45 10.90 15.65
C VAL A 204 12.51 10.03 16.47
N VAL A 205 12.05 8.93 15.87
CA VAL A 205 11.28 7.88 16.55
C VAL A 205 12.21 6.73 16.90
N ARG A 206 12.41 6.49 18.20
CA ARG A 206 13.13 5.32 18.73
C ARG A 206 12.15 4.19 19.01
N MET A 207 12.50 2.98 18.60
CA MET A 207 11.64 1.82 18.72
C MET A 207 12.43 0.53 18.96
N ALA A 208 11.75 -0.46 19.51
CA ALA A 208 12.22 -1.82 19.63
C ALA A 208 11.33 -2.76 18.81
N LEU A 209 11.95 -3.67 18.06
CA LEU A 209 11.29 -4.78 17.37
C LEU A 209 11.65 -6.09 18.09
N PRO A 210 10.69 -6.75 18.77
CA PRO A 210 10.94 -8.03 19.43
C PRO A 210 11.43 -9.08 18.44
N ARG A 211 12.33 -9.97 18.86
CA ARG A 211 12.80 -11.09 18.00
C ARG A 211 11.82 -12.25 17.90
N ARG A 212 10.89 -12.36 18.86
CA ARG A 212 9.92 -13.46 18.94
C ARG A 212 8.56 -12.99 18.42
N GLY A 213 7.83 -13.90 17.77
CA GLY A 213 6.50 -13.62 17.25
C GLY A 213 6.47 -12.64 16.08
N VAL A 214 7.63 -12.44 15.43
CA VAL A 214 7.75 -11.64 14.20
C VAL A 214 8.43 -12.48 13.13
N ARG A 215 8.00 -12.31 11.88
CA ARG A 215 8.61 -12.87 10.69
C ARG A 215 9.51 -11.81 10.04
N ILE A 216 10.82 -12.01 10.16
CA ILE A 216 11.83 -11.11 9.58
C ILE A 216 12.57 -11.86 8.47
N GLY A 217 12.73 -11.22 7.31
CA GLY A 217 13.50 -11.75 6.18
C GLY A 217 14.77 -10.93 5.90
N ALA A 218 15.72 -11.52 5.18
CA ALA A 218 16.76 -10.76 4.50
C ALA A 218 16.27 -10.41 3.09
N TYR A 219 16.59 -9.21 2.57
CA TYR A 219 16.13 -8.82 1.24
C TYR A 219 16.59 -9.76 0.13
N GLY A 220 17.79 -10.35 0.21
CA GLY A 220 18.26 -11.31 -0.79
C GLY A 220 17.34 -12.53 -0.92
N ASP A 221 16.93 -13.10 0.21
CA ASP A 221 16.01 -14.24 0.25
C ASP A 221 14.60 -13.82 -0.22
N LEU A 222 14.14 -12.64 0.21
CA LEU A 222 12.87 -12.07 -0.20
C LEU A 222 12.81 -11.83 -1.72
N ALA A 223 13.86 -11.26 -2.31
CA ALA A 223 13.95 -10.99 -3.74
C ALA A 223 14.01 -12.30 -4.54
N ALA A 224 14.67 -13.34 -4.03
CA ALA A 224 14.66 -14.67 -4.64
C ALA A 224 13.28 -15.35 -4.54
N GLU A 225 12.57 -15.18 -3.41
CA GLU A 225 11.18 -15.62 -3.25
C GLU A 225 10.24 -14.90 -4.24
N GLN A 226 10.32 -13.56 -4.28
CA GLN A 226 9.55 -12.71 -5.19
C GLN A 226 9.80 -13.09 -6.65
N SER A 227 11.06 -13.27 -7.04
CA SER A 227 11.43 -13.67 -8.42
C SER A 227 10.82 -15.01 -8.81
N ARG A 228 10.78 -15.99 -7.90
CA ARG A 228 10.15 -17.30 -8.14
C ARG A 228 8.64 -17.18 -8.34
N VAL A 229 7.98 -16.26 -7.64
CA VAL A 229 6.54 -16.00 -7.81
C VAL A 229 6.25 -15.25 -9.11
N LEU A 230 7.09 -14.26 -9.47
CA LEU A 230 6.91 -13.47 -10.68
C LEU A 230 7.24 -14.23 -11.96
N ALA A 231 8.21 -15.15 -11.95
CA ALA A 231 8.66 -15.88 -13.13
C ALA A 231 7.52 -16.55 -13.95
N PRO A 232 6.59 -17.34 -13.37
CA PRO A 232 5.49 -17.92 -14.13
C PRO A 232 4.50 -16.87 -14.65
N ILE A 233 4.23 -15.79 -13.89
CA ILE A 233 3.36 -14.68 -14.31
C ILE A 233 3.95 -14.00 -15.55
N GLU A 234 5.24 -13.71 -15.52
CA GLU A 234 5.93 -13.08 -16.65
C GLU A 234 6.02 -13.99 -17.88
N GLN A 235 6.20 -15.30 -17.68
CA GLN A 235 6.14 -16.26 -18.76
C GLN A 235 4.75 -16.30 -19.42
N GLU A 236 3.68 -16.31 -18.64
CA GLU A 236 2.31 -16.30 -19.15
C GLU A 236 2.00 -14.99 -19.91
N ILE A 237 2.43 -13.84 -19.38
CA ILE A 237 2.35 -12.54 -20.08
C ILE A 237 3.07 -12.58 -21.43
N ARG A 238 4.28 -13.16 -21.50
CA ARG A 238 5.03 -13.28 -22.76
C ARG A 238 4.29 -14.15 -23.77
N GLN A 239 3.79 -15.31 -23.34
CA GLN A 239 3.02 -16.21 -24.21
C GLN A 239 1.79 -15.53 -24.80
N PHE A 240 1.07 -14.72 -24.02
CA PHE A 240 -0.06 -13.95 -24.53
C PHE A 240 0.33 -12.88 -25.55
N LYS A 241 1.48 -12.22 -25.34
CA LYS A 241 2.01 -11.22 -26.29
C LYS A 241 2.44 -11.87 -27.60
N ASP A 242 3.07 -13.03 -27.54
CA ASP A 242 3.56 -13.77 -28.71
C ASP A 242 2.43 -14.40 -29.54
N ALA A 243 1.35 -14.85 -28.90
CA ALA A 243 0.22 -15.50 -29.58
C ALA A 243 -0.67 -14.54 -30.40
N GLY A 244 -0.52 -13.22 -30.22
CA GLY A 244 -1.41 -12.21 -30.77
C GLY A 244 -2.74 -12.16 -30.02
N ALA A 245 -3.10 -10.99 -29.48
CA ALA A 245 -4.24 -10.85 -28.57
C ALA A 245 -5.59 -11.15 -29.25
N ARG A 246 -6.33 -12.15 -28.75
CA ARG A 246 -7.80 -12.24 -28.90
C ARG A 246 -8.47 -11.51 -27.73
N VAL A 247 -9.76 -11.19 -27.83
CA VAL A 247 -10.47 -10.39 -26.80
C VAL A 247 -10.43 -11.07 -25.42
N GLU A 248 -10.74 -12.36 -25.32
CA GLU A 248 -10.66 -13.14 -24.05
C GLU A 248 -9.23 -13.24 -23.50
N THR A 249 -8.25 -13.24 -24.39
CA THR A 249 -6.81 -13.19 -24.07
C THR A 249 -6.43 -11.87 -23.39
N SER A 250 -7.24 -10.82 -23.59
CA SER A 250 -6.94 -9.48 -23.10
C SER A 250 -7.24 -9.36 -21.61
N ASP A 251 -8.39 -9.87 -21.13
CA ASP A 251 -8.76 -9.77 -19.71
C ASP A 251 -7.78 -10.54 -18.80
N ARG A 252 -7.37 -11.75 -19.20
CA ARG A 252 -6.37 -12.52 -18.46
C ARG A 252 -5.00 -11.83 -18.49
N LEU A 253 -4.59 -11.31 -19.64
CA LEU A 253 -3.34 -10.55 -19.76
C LEU A 253 -3.33 -9.34 -18.83
N TRP A 254 -4.42 -8.57 -18.80
CA TRP A 254 -4.54 -7.41 -17.90
C TRP A 254 -4.47 -7.82 -16.42
N ALA A 255 -5.19 -8.87 -16.03
CA ALA A 255 -5.14 -9.39 -14.66
C ALA A 255 -3.72 -9.82 -14.24
N LEU A 256 -2.96 -10.43 -15.15
CA LEU A 256 -1.55 -10.79 -14.91
C LEU A 256 -0.65 -9.57 -14.80
N GLU A 257 -0.83 -8.57 -15.67
CA GLU A 257 -0.06 -7.33 -15.62
C GLU A 257 -0.33 -6.54 -14.33
N ASP A 258 -1.58 -6.49 -13.88
CA ASP A 258 -1.95 -5.87 -12.61
C ASP A 258 -1.34 -6.61 -11.42
N LYS A 259 -1.45 -7.96 -11.40
CA LYS A 259 -0.80 -8.81 -10.37
C LYS A 259 0.71 -8.58 -10.35
N ARG A 260 1.37 -8.61 -11.51
CA ARG A 260 2.81 -8.34 -11.64
C ARG A 260 3.16 -6.96 -11.09
N ALA A 261 2.45 -5.90 -11.49
CA ALA A 261 2.78 -4.52 -11.12
C ALA A 261 2.59 -4.22 -9.63
N VAL A 262 1.67 -4.92 -8.95
CA VAL A 262 1.54 -4.87 -7.48
C VAL A 262 2.68 -5.63 -6.81
N LEU A 263 2.98 -6.85 -7.30
CA LEU A 263 3.99 -7.73 -6.71
C LEU A 263 5.44 -7.32 -6.99
N ASP A 264 5.70 -6.44 -7.96
CA ASP A 264 7.04 -5.95 -8.31
C ASP A 264 7.69 -5.12 -7.18
N ASP A 265 6.89 -4.49 -6.32
CA ASP A 265 7.39 -3.81 -5.13
C ASP A 265 7.64 -4.81 -3.99
N ALA A 266 8.90 -4.94 -3.55
CA ALA A 266 9.29 -5.88 -2.51
C ALA A 266 8.57 -5.67 -1.17
N GLY A 267 8.18 -4.44 -0.84
CA GLY A 267 7.44 -4.11 0.38
C GLY A 267 6.00 -4.61 0.33
N ARG A 268 5.32 -4.41 -0.81
CA ARG A 268 3.98 -4.99 -1.06
C ARG A 268 4.02 -6.51 -1.08
N PHE A 269 4.99 -7.09 -1.77
CA PHE A 269 5.18 -8.54 -1.80
C PHE A 269 5.39 -9.09 -0.39
N ALA A 270 6.35 -8.55 0.36
CA ALA A 270 6.63 -8.99 1.74
C ALA A 270 5.42 -8.85 2.66
N ALA A 271 4.67 -7.75 2.56
CA ALA A 271 3.48 -7.54 3.36
C ALA A 271 2.37 -8.54 3.00
N LEU A 272 2.15 -8.86 1.72
CA LEU A 272 1.22 -9.92 1.31
C LEU A 272 1.64 -11.30 1.83
N ARG A 273 2.95 -11.58 1.88
CA ARG A 273 3.51 -12.82 2.44
C ARG A 273 3.52 -12.85 3.97
N GLY A 274 3.10 -11.77 4.63
CA GLY A 274 2.99 -11.69 6.09
C GLY A 274 4.31 -11.44 6.83
N TYR A 275 5.33 -10.89 6.16
CA TYR A 275 6.55 -10.45 6.85
C TYR A 275 6.27 -9.21 7.70
N ASP A 276 6.81 -9.17 8.92
CA ASP A 276 6.74 -8.00 9.79
C ASP A 276 7.83 -6.96 9.46
N ALA A 277 8.99 -7.42 9.00
CA ALA A 277 10.09 -6.56 8.55
C ALA A 277 11.08 -7.33 7.66
N TYR A 278 11.98 -6.62 6.99
CA TYR A 278 13.15 -7.20 6.35
C TYR A 278 14.33 -6.24 6.34
N THR A 279 15.54 -6.81 6.28
CA THR A 279 16.78 -6.03 6.15
C THR A 279 17.05 -5.73 4.69
N THR A 280 17.69 -4.60 4.39
CA THR A 280 18.01 -4.18 3.00
C THR A 280 19.50 -4.36 2.71
N PRO A 281 19.92 -4.56 1.44
CA PRO A 281 21.33 -4.62 1.07
C PRO A 281 22.02 -3.25 1.17
N TRP A 282 21.26 -2.18 1.40
CA TRP A 282 21.80 -0.83 1.51
C TRP A 282 22.54 -0.72 2.83
N ARG A 283 23.86 -0.75 2.72
CA ARG A 283 24.79 -0.45 3.78
C ARG A 283 25.54 0.81 3.39
N ASN A 284 25.43 1.85 4.20
CA ASN A 284 26.44 2.91 4.18
C ASN A 284 27.53 2.56 5.19
N ALA A 285 28.56 3.40 5.31
CA ALA A 285 29.60 3.25 6.33
C ALA A 285 29.03 3.19 7.77
N ALA A 286 27.78 3.59 7.94
CA ALA A 286 27.11 3.67 9.22
C ALA A 286 26.36 2.34 9.55
N GLY A 287 25.60 1.73 8.63
CA GLY A 287 24.90 0.48 8.94
C GLY A 287 23.86 0.03 7.91
N GLU A 288 23.15 -1.04 8.25
CA GLU A 288 22.11 -1.68 7.45
C GLU A 288 20.75 -0.99 7.65
N TYR A 289 20.08 -0.60 6.56
CA TYR A 289 18.69 -0.13 6.64
C TYR A 289 17.71 -1.30 6.69
N TRP A 290 16.58 -1.08 7.33
CA TRP A 290 15.49 -2.03 7.47
C TRP A 290 14.19 -1.42 6.96
N ILE A 291 13.29 -2.27 6.48
CA ILE A 291 11.92 -1.90 6.18
C ILE A 291 11.03 -2.66 7.16
N VAL A 292 10.35 -1.91 8.03
CA VAL A 292 9.31 -2.43 8.91
C VAL A 292 7.96 -2.31 8.21
N LEU A 293 7.24 -3.43 8.18
CA LEU A 293 5.93 -3.55 7.54
C LEU A 293 4.82 -3.58 8.57
N ASN A 294 5.03 -4.21 9.72
CA ASN A 294 4.03 -4.32 10.76
C ASN A 294 4.26 -3.30 11.88
N ARG A 295 3.50 -2.20 11.88
CA ARG A 295 3.58 -1.19 12.94
C ARG A 295 3.15 -1.74 14.31
N THR A 296 2.19 -2.66 14.34
CA THR A 296 1.71 -3.28 15.60
C THR A 296 2.76 -4.18 16.27
N ALA A 297 3.82 -4.56 15.55
CA ALA A 297 4.92 -5.34 16.09
C ALA A 297 5.90 -4.50 16.94
N LEU A 298 5.81 -3.17 16.88
CA LEU A 298 6.78 -2.27 17.47
C LEU A 298 6.41 -1.86 18.88
N VAL A 299 7.44 -1.67 19.71
CA VAL A 299 7.36 -0.91 20.95
C VAL A 299 8.11 0.41 20.75
N VAL A 300 7.42 1.54 20.88
CA VAL A 300 7.92 2.87 20.50
C VAL A 300 8.06 3.75 21.74
N GLU A 301 9.15 4.52 21.79
CA GLU A 301 9.35 5.53 22.84
C GLU A 301 8.39 6.71 22.63
N ARG A 302 7.67 7.10 23.70
CA ARG A 302 6.82 8.30 23.74
C ARG A 302 7.60 9.58 23.56
#